data_AF-A0A485MBF6-F1
#
_entry.id   AF-A0A485MBF6-F1
#
_cell.length_a   1.000
_cell.length_b   1.000
_cell.length_c   1.000
_cell.angle_alpha   90.00
_cell.angle_beta   90.00
_cell.angle_gamma   90.00
#
_symmetry.space_group_name_H-M   'P 1'
#
loop_
_entity.id
_entity.type
_entity.pdbx_description
1 polymer ?
#
loop_
_entity_poly.entity_id
_entity_poly.type
_entity_poly.pdbx_seq_one_letter_code
_entity_poly.pdbx_strand_id
1 'polypeptide(L)'
;MANIRDYYRKNFLYEGHRLMLPEMRDKVAHTCSDCKFLIRIVGRDEVRPGCAAMLPRYAGLARRVPAELKAVDVLKEVGREGLKQVTEGIAPHRQACGKFQQGTKHSRSQSV
;
A
#
# COMPACT_ATOMS: atom_id res chain seq x y z
N MET A 1 -26.96 24.38 -35.68
CA MET A 1 -26.76 22.95 -35.37
C MET A 1 -25.33 22.78 -34.89
N ALA A 2 -25.12 22.53 -33.59
CA ALA A 2 -23.79 22.37 -33.01
C ALA A 2 -23.14 21.08 -33.55
N ASN A 3 -21.94 21.22 -34.12
CA ASN A 3 -21.21 20.13 -34.75
C ASN A 3 -20.71 19.18 -33.66
N ILE A 4 -21.18 17.93 -33.65
CA ILE A 4 -20.84 16.93 -32.61
C ILE A 4 -19.32 16.70 -32.48
N ARG A 5 -18.56 17.03 -33.54
CA ARG A 5 -17.10 16.97 -33.58
C ARG A 5 -16.40 18.00 -32.68
N ASP A 6 -17.06 19.10 -32.28
CA ASP A 6 -16.51 20.10 -31.37
C ASP A 6 -16.70 19.76 -29.89
N TYR A 7 -17.57 18.80 -29.56
CA TYR A 7 -17.88 18.45 -28.16
C TYR A 7 -16.65 17.88 -27.42
N TYR A 8 -15.81 17.12 -28.12
CA TYR A 8 -14.59 16.55 -27.52
C TYR A 8 -13.39 17.50 -27.54
N ARG A 9 -13.41 18.55 -28.36
CA ARG A 9 -12.29 19.49 -28.54
C ARG A 9 -12.29 20.64 -27.53
N LYS A 10 -13.45 20.96 -26.94
CA LYS A 10 -13.64 22.08 -25.99
C LYS A 10 -13.81 21.66 -24.53
N ASN A 11 -13.78 20.36 -24.22
CA ASN A 11 -13.85 19.89 -22.84
C ASN A 11 -12.49 20.02 -22.13
N PHE A 12 -12.13 21.26 -21.78
CA PHE A 12 -11.01 21.62 -20.88
C PHE A 12 -11.03 20.86 -19.54
N LEU A 13 -12.19 20.30 -19.14
CA LEU A 13 -12.35 19.48 -17.95
C LEU A 13 -11.60 18.12 -18.01
N TYR A 14 -11.26 17.60 -19.19
CA TYR A 14 -10.56 16.31 -19.33
C TYR A 14 -9.05 16.41 -19.63
N GLU A 15 -8.53 17.58 -20.01
CA GLU A 15 -7.09 17.77 -20.28
C GLU A 15 -6.26 17.68 -19.00
N GLY A 16 -6.82 18.07 -17.84
CA GLY A 16 -6.17 17.91 -16.54
C GLY A 16 -6.11 16.45 -16.02
N HIS A 17 -6.83 15.52 -16.64
CA HIS A 17 -7.04 14.16 -16.10
C HIS A 17 -6.10 13.08 -16.63
N ARG A 18 -5.11 13.38 -17.50
CA ARG A 18 -4.33 12.34 -18.19
C ARG A 18 -2.81 12.50 -18.20
N LEU A 19 -2.23 13.17 -17.22
CA LEU A 19 -0.80 13.07 -16.94
C LEU A 19 -0.55 12.39 -15.60
N MET A 20 -1.09 11.16 -15.42
CA MET A 20 -0.55 10.28 -14.41
C MET A 20 0.75 9.68 -14.92
N LEU A 21 1.87 10.13 -14.35
CA LEU A 21 3.16 9.48 -14.49
C LEU A 21 3.00 7.97 -14.19
N PRO A 22 3.60 7.08 -14.99
CA PRO A 22 3.50 5.64 -14.78
C PRO A 22 3.80 5.21 -13.32
N GLU A 23 4.77 5.86 -12.69
CA GLU A 23 5.18 5.64 -11.28
C GLU A 23 4.10 6.00 -10.24
N MET A 24 3.13 6.83 -10.62
CA MET A 24 1.99 7.24 -9.77
C MET A 24 0.77 6.37 -9.98
N ARG A 25 0.66 5.67 -11.11
CA ARG A 25 -0.49 4.79 -11.40
C ARG A 25 -0.65 3.71 -10.35
N ASP A 26 0.45 3.05 -9.96
CA ASP A 26 0.40 1.97 -8.95
C ASP A 26 -0.03 2.48 -7.58
N LYS A 27 0.34 3.71 -7.20
CA LYS A 27 -0.04 4.32 -5.91
C LYS A 27 -1.51 4.69 -5.83
N VAL A 28 -2.10 5.11 -6.96
CA VAL A 28 -3.51 5.51 -7.03
C VAL A 28 -4.42 4.31 -7.25
N ALA A 29 -3.94 3.28 -7.96
CA ALA A 29 -4.69 2.07 -8.24
C ALA A 29 -4.69 1.05 -7.08
N HIS A 30 -3.67 1.07 -6.22
CA HIS A 30 -3.53 0.08 -5.15
C HIS A 30 -3.66 0.68 -3.74
N THR A 31 -4.06 -0.17 -2.81
CA THR A 31 -4.17 0.16 -1.40
C THR A 31 -3.09 -0.55 -0.59
N CYS A 32 -2.85 -0.11 0.64
CA CYS A 32 -1.99 -0.82 1.57
C CYS A 32 -2.42 -2.28 1.80
N SER A 33 -3.71 -2.62 1.59
CA SER A 33 -4.19 -4.02 1.63
C SER A 33 -3.53 -4.94 0.60
N ASP A 34 -3.03 -4.38 -0.51
CA ASP A 34 -2.39 -5.12 -1.59
C ASP A 34 -0.86 -5.15 -1.47
N CYS A 35 -0.35 -4.49 -0.44
CA CYS A 35 1.09 -4.38 -0.21
C CYS A 35 1.65 -5.65 0.44
N LYS A 36 2.76 -6.15 -0.10
CA LYS A 36 3.56 -7.25 0.49
C LYS A 36 4.04 -6.96 1.91
N PHE A 37 4.18 -5.68 2.26
CA PHE A 37 4.66 -5.24 3.57
C PHE A 37 3.55 -5.06 4.60
N LEU A 38 2.28 -5.23 4.22
CA LEU A 38 1.20 -5.17 5.20
C LEU A 38 1.25 -6.42 6.09
N ILE A 39 1.39 -6.18 7.38
CA ILE A 39 1.43 -7.22 8.41
C ILE A 39 0.39 -6.94 9.49
N ARG A 40 -0.01 -7.98 10.21
CA ARG A 40 -0.79 -7.84 11.44
C ARG A 40 0.14 -7.93 12.64
N ILE A 41 0.15 -6.88 13.45
CA ILE A 41 0.88 -6.85 14.71
C ILE A 41 -0.06 -7.34 15.80
N VAL A 42 0.26 -8.51 16.34
CA VAL A 42 -0.51 -9.16 17.40
C VAL A 42 0.07 -8.74 18.74
N GLY A 43 -0.69 -7.92 19.46
CA GLY A 43 -0.45 -7.57 20.86
C GLY A 43 -1.02 -8.62 21.80
N ARG A 44 -1.06 -8.29 23.11
CA ARG A 44 -1.74 -9.13 24.10
C ARG A 44 -3.26 -9.04 23.98
N ASP A 45 -3.77 -7.82 23.81
CA ASP A 45 -5.21 -7.53 23.83
C ASP A 45 -5.76 -7.10 22.46
N GLU A 46 -4.89 -6.60 21.57
CA GLU A 46 -5.32 -6.04 20.28
C GLU A 46 -4.44 -6.51 19.12
N VAL A 47 -5.06 -6.56 17.94
CA VAL A 47 -4.39 -6.79 16.66
C VAL A 47 -4.49 -5.53 15.82
N ARG A 48 -3.34 -4.97 15.41
CA ARG A 48 -3.29 -3.75 14.59
C ARG A 48 -2.57 -3.99 13.27
N PRO A 49 -2.97 -3.31 12.18
CA PRO A 49 -2.20 -3.33 10.95
C PRO A 49 -0.86 -2.61 11.15
N GLY A 50 0.19 -3.10 10.50
CA GLY A 50 1.53 -2.52 10.52
C GLY A 50 2.25 -2.64 9.17
N CYS A 51 3.33 -1.89 8.98
CA CYS A 51 4.16 -1.96 7.77
C CYS A 51 5.52 -2.55 8.10
N ALA A 52 5.82 -3.71 7.54
CA ALA A 52 7.12 -4.35 7.64
C ALA A 52 8.24 -3.53 6.96
N ALA A 53 7.95 -2.63 6.01
CA ALA A 53 8.97 -1.79 5.38
C ALA A 53 9.55 -0.71 6.32
N MET A 54 8.96 -0.53 7.51
CA MET A 54 9.50 0.29 8.59
C MET A 54 10.40 -0.52 9.55
N LEU A 55 10.47 -1.83 9.38
CA LEU A 55 11.36 -2.69 10.14
C LEU A 55 12.65 -2.92 9.33
N PRO A 56 13.84 -2.66 9.90
CA PRO A 56 15.12 -2.79 9.20
C PRO A 56 15.31 -4.17 8.56
N ARG A 57 14.91 -5.23 9.28
CA ARG A 57 15.02 -6.62 8.84
C ARG A 57 14.24 -6.95 7.57
N TYR A 58 13.17 -6.22 7.27
CA TYR A 58 12.29 -6.48 6.13
C TYR A 58 12.35 -5.40 5.05
N ALA A 59 12.85 -4.19 5.37
CA ALA A 59 12.96 -3.07 4.44
C ALA A 59 13.75 -3.42 3.16
N GLY A 60 14.82 -4.21 3.30
CA GLY A 60 15.65 -4.65 2.17
C GLY A 60 15.14 -5.89 1.43
N LEU A 61 13.96 -6.45 1.78
CA LEU A 61 13.41 -7.70 1.21
C LEU A 61 14.32 -8.94 1.34
N ALA A 62 15.44 -8.84 2.06
CA ALA A 62 16.36 -9.94 2.33
C ALA A 62 15.69 -11.10 3.08
N ARG A 63 14.59 -10.83 3.79
CA ARG A 63 13.77 -11.82 4.46
C ARG A 63 12.32 -11.70 4.02
N ARG A 64 11.65 -12.86 3.92
CA ARG A 64 10.22 -12.93 3.64
C ARG A 64 9.44 -12.24 4.76
N VAL A 65 8.52 -11.34 4.36
CA VAL A 65 7.61 -10.68 5.28
C VAL A 65 6.57 -11.69 5.77
N PRO A 66 6.45 -11.93 7.08
CA PRO A 66 5.41 -12.79 7.63
C PRO A 66 4.06 -12.05 7.61
N ALA A 67 2.95 -12.78 7.50
CA ALA A 67 1.62 -12.16 7.56
C ALA A 67 1.29 -11.58 8.94
N GLU A 68 1.86 -12.18 9.99
CA GLU A 68 1.63 -11.81 11.39
C GLU A 68 2.97 -11.71 12.13
N LEU A 69 3.06 -10.73 13.04
CA LEU A 69 4.24 -10.48 13.84
C LEU A 69 3.82 -10.11 15.27
N LYS A 70 4.52 -10.63 16.28
CA LYS A 70 4.19 -10.29 17.67
C LYS A 70 4.70 -8.89 18.00
N ALA A 71 3.89 -8.10 18.71
CA ALA A 71 4.28 -6.76 19.15
C ALA A 71 5.58 -6.78 19.98
N VAL A 72 5.82 -7.84 20.75
CA VAL A 72 7.05 -8.03 21.54
C VAL A 72 8.30 -8.11 20.65
N ASP A 73 8.21 -8.77 19.50
CA ASP A 73 9.34 -8.91 18.58
C ASP A 73 9.63 -7.56 17.90
N VAL A 74 8.58 -6.82 17.55
CA VAL A 74 8.70 -5.44 17.03
C VAL A 74 9.33 -4.52 18.07
N LEU A 75 8.87 -4.58 19.32
CA LEU A 75 9.41 -3.76 20.42
C LEU A 75 10.90 -4.03 20.66
N LYS A 76 11.34 -5.28 20.54
CA LYS A 76 12.76 -5.65 20.68
C LYS A 76 13.62 -5.08 19.56
N GLU A 77 13.07 -4.94 18.35
CA GLU A 77 13.83 -4.51 17.17
C GLU A 77 13.89 -2.98 17.03
N VAL A 78 12.78 -2.28 17.23
CA VAL A 78 12.67 -0.83 16.95
C VAL A 78 12.27 0.01 18.17
N GLY A 79 12.08 -0.62 19.33
CA GLY A 79 11.65 0.06 20.54
C GLY A 79 10.18 0.51 20.52
N ARG A 80 9.79 1.26 21.56
CA ARG A 80 8.41 1.74 21.74
C ARG A 80 8.01 2.78 20.69
N GLU A 81 8.91 3.71 20.36
CA GLU A 81 8.65 4.74 19.36
C GLU A 81 8.55 4.14 17.96
N GLY A 82 9.43 3.20 17.63
CA GLY A 82 9.37 2.47 16.37
C GLY A 82 8.09 1.65 16.23
N LEU A 83 7.63 0.96 17.30
CA LEU A 83 6.34 0.27 17.26
C LEU A 83 5.19 1.23 16.93
N LYS A 84 5.17 2.41 17.56
CA LYS A 84 4.15 3.43 17.28
C LYS A 84 4.17 3.80 15.80
N GLN A 85 5.33 4.16 15.26
CA GLN A 85 5.49 4.52 13.83
C GLN A 85 5.10 3.37 12.88
N VAL A 86 5.39 2.12 13.23
CA VAL A 86 5.04 0.95 12.42
C VAL A 86 3.54 0.74 12.36
N THR A 87 2.79 1.12 13.40
CA THR A 87 1.32 1.01 13.45
C THR A 87 0.58 2.28 12.99
N GLU A 88 1.25 3.43 13.08
CA GLU A 88 0.63 4.73 12.88
C GLU A 88 0.44 5.05 11.39
N GLY A 89 -0.76 5.51 11.04
CA GLY A 89 -1.09 5.90 9.68
C GLY A 89 -1.27 4.74 8.70
N ILE A 90 -1.28 3.49 9.16
CA ILE A 90 -1.54 2.33 8.31
C ILE A 90 -2.97 1.88 8.46
N ALA A 91 -3.66 1.81 7.33
CA ALA A 91 -4.95 1.18 7.25
C ALA A 91 -5.06 0.40 5.93
N PRO A 92 -5.73 -0.76 5.92
CA PRO A 92 -5.89 -1.56 4.70
C PRO A 92 -6.51 -0.76 3.54
N HIS A 93 -7.43 0.14 3.84
CA HIS A 93 -8.14 0.98 2.88
C HIS A 93 -7.38 2.25 2.47
N ARG A 94 -6.22 2.54 3.07
CA ARG A 94 -5.40 3.70 2.70
C ARG A 94 -4.69 3.43 1.38
N GLN A 95 -4.53 4.45 0.54
CA GLN A 95 -3.74 4.35 -0.68
C GLN A 95 -2.30 3.88 -0.40
N ALA A 96 -1.76 3.15 -1.36
CA ALA A 96 -0.40 2.61 -1.32
C ALA A 96 0.65 3.72 -1.15
N CYS A 97 1.62 3.48 -0.26
CA CYS A 97 2.68 4.45 0.02
C CYS A 97 3.85 4.36 -0.99
N GLY A 98 4.84 5.24 -0.85
CA GLY A 98 6.03 5.26 -1.71
C GLY A 98 6.90 3.99 -1.66
N LYS A 99 6.70 3.12 -0.67
CA LYS A 99 7.39 1.82 -0.52
C LYS A 99 6.49 0.64 -0.93
N PHE A 100 5.40 0.90 -1.65
CA PHE A 100 4.49 -0.14 -2.08
C PHE A 100 5.20 -1.17 -2.94
N GLN A 101 4.95 -2.44 -2.62
CA GLN A 101 5.25 -3.54 -3.51
C GLN A 101 4.05 -4.46 -3.57
N GLN A 102 3.64 -4.78 -4.78
CA GLN A 102 2.51 -5.68 -5.01
C GLN A 102 2.83 -7.03 -4.36
N GLY A 103 2.00 -7.41 -3.39
CA GLY A 103 2.07 -8.74 -2.83
C GLY A 103 1.70 -9.76 -3.91
N THR A 104 2.46 -10.84 -4.02
CA THR A 104 2.04 -12.03 -4.76
C THR A 104 0.93 -12.72 -3.95
N LYS A 105 -0.22 -12.07 -3.75
CA LYS A 105 -1.45 -12.80 -3.50
C LYS A 105 -1.60 -13.64 -4.76
N HIS A 106 -1.59 -14.97 -4.62
CA HIS A 106 -1.69 -15.90 -5.76
C HIS A 106 -2.61 -15.31 -6.82
N SER A 107 -2.12 -15.27 -8.06
CA SER A 107 -2.93 -15.08 -9.25
C SER A 107 -4.27 -15.76 -9.03
N ARG A 108 -5.31 -14.97 -8.78
CA ARG A 108 -6.67 -15.47 -8.85
C ARG A 108 -6.78 -16.00 -10.27
N SER A 109 -6.90 -17.31 -10.37
CA SER A 109 -7.00 -18.08 -11.58
C SER A 109 -7.74 -17.31 -12.66
N GLN A 110 -7.08 -17.11 -13.80
CA GLN A 110 -7.79 -17.02 -15.07
C GLN A 110 -8.63 -18.30 -15.18
N SER A 111 -9.94 -18.20 -15.01
CA SER A 111 -10.94 -19.19 -15.44
C SER A 111 -12.31 -18.55 -15.31
N VAL A 112 -12.88 -18.03 -16.40
CA VAL A 112 -13.93 -18.64 -17.25
C VAL A 112 -14.07 -17.77 -18.49
#